data_AF-A0A3M5L6B1-F1
#
_entry.id   AF-A0A3M5L6B1-F1
#
_cell.length_a   1.000
_cell.length_b   1.000
_cell.length_c   1.000
_cell.angle_alpha   90.00
_cell.angle_beta   90.00
_cell.angle_gamma   90.00
#
_symmetry.space_group_name_H-M   'P 1'
#
loop_
_entity.id
_entity.type
_entity.pdbx_description
1 polymer ?
#
loop_
_entity_poly.entity_id
_entity_poly.type
_entity_poly.pdbx_seq_one_letter_code
_entity_poly.pdbx_strand_id
1 'polypeptide(L)'
;MSESFRNWRGMQQSGGRRIKRCLFIDASGVRFVRDDEEQQLMQIHLLTDYIGRKQAELLAWNQAQGNVAQMSANRRRMTNIGTFRAYALAYLKSHVDINPNMTCMVRQLEPTSQGIPLEIYCFTRTTA
;
A
#
# COMPACT_ATOMS: atom_id res chain seq x y z
N MET A 1 28.92 -29.95 3.28
CA MET A 1 27.67 -29.40 2.72
C MET A 1 26.66 -29.24 3.84
N SER A 2 26.63 -28.09 4.53
CA SER A 2 25.66 -27.82 5.59
C SER A 2 24.52 -27.00 4.99
N GLU A 3 23.53 -27.69 4.43
CA GLU A 3 22.37 -27.03 3.84
C GLU A 3 21.40 -26.52 4.91
N SER A 4 20.58 -25.58 4.48
CA SER A 4 19.74 -24.62 5.20
C SER A 4 18.53 -25.21 5.94
N PHE A 5 18.70 -26.31 6.69
CA PHE A 5 17.60 -27.05 7.32
C PHE A 5 16.84 -26.31 8.44
N ARG A 6 17.38 -25.22 8.99
CA ARG A 6 16.76 -24.51 10.12
C ARG A 6 15.56 -23.61 9.73
N ASN A 7 15.49 -23.09 8.51
CA ASN A 7 14.42 -22.18 8.09
C ASN A 7 13.21 -22.88 7.45
N TRP A 8 13.37 -24.09 6.93
CA TRP A 8 12.32 -24.82 6.23
C TRP A 8 11.24 -25.38 7.16
N ARG A 9 11.64 -25.88 8.34
CA ARG A 9 10.72 -26.51 9.29
C ARG A 9 9.65 -25.55 9.81
N GLY A 10 10.05 -24.32 10.13
CA GLY A 10 9.11 -23.26 10.54
C GLY A 10 8.18 -22.81 9.41
N MET A 11 8.67 -22.82 8.17
CA MET A 11 7.89 -22.41 6.99
C MET A 11 6.86 -23.47 6.57
N GLN A 12 7.20 -24.76 6.67
CA GLN A 12 6.25 -25.87 6.49
C GLN A 12 5.18 -25.89 7.58
N GLN A 13 5.57 -25.64 8.85
CA GLN A 13 4.64 -25.64 9.98
C GLN A 13 3.68 -24.43 9.97
N SER A 14 4.09 -23.28 9.43
CA SER A 14 3.24 -22.09 9.34
C SER A 14 2.24 -22.10 8.19
N GLY A 15 2.32 -23.06 7.26
CA GLY A 15 1.37 -23.18 6.14
C GLY A 15 1.49 -22.07 5.09
N GLY A 16 2.66 -21.45 4.95
CA GLY A 16 2.87 -20.43 3.91
C GLY A 16 4.27 -19.82 3.89
N ARG A 17 4.78 -19.49 2.69
CA ARG A 17 6.07 -18.82 2.51
C ARG A 17 5.94 -17.30 2.59
N ARG A 18 6.71 -16.69 3.48
CA ARG A 18 6.73 -15.23 3.69
C ARG A 18 7.45 -14.50 2.56
N ILE A 19 6.78 -13.52 1.98
CA ILE A 19 7.37 -12.47 1.14
C ILE A 19 7.56 -11.23 2.02
N LYS A 20 8.81 -10.75 2.11
CA LYS A 20 9.18 -9.49 2.77
C LYS A 20 10.17 -8.76 1.86
N ARG A 21 9.71 -7.77 1.12
CA ARG A 21 10.49 -7.02 0.12
C ARG A 21 10.13 -5.55 0.16
N CYS A 22 11.08 -4.68 -0.17
CA CYS A 22 10.84 -3.25 -0.28
C CYS A 22 11.01 -2.82 -1.74
N LEU A 23 10.07 -2.00 -2.21
CA LEU A 23 10.25 -1.18 -3.42
C LEU A 23 10.69 0.20 -2.95
N PHE A 24 11.81 0.71 -3.46
CA PHE A 24 12.29 2.03 -3.10
C PHE A 24 11.72 3.06 -4.08
N ILE A 25 10.88 3.95 -3.57
CA ILE A 25 10.22 5.00 -4.35
C ILE A 25 11.05 6.27 -4.28
N ASP A 26 11.33 6.90 -5.42
CA ASP A 26 11.97 8.21 -5.45
C ASP A 26 11.09 9.25 -4.72
N ALA A 27 11.67 9.87 -3.69
CA ALA A 27 10.98 10.86 -2.88
C ALA A 27 10.60 12.11 -3.69
N SER A 28 11.39 12.47 -4.70
CA SER A 28 11.12 13.62 -5.57
C SER A 28 9.86 13.44 -6.43
N GLY A 29 9.48 12.19 -6.68
CA GLY A 29 8.27 11.84 -7.41
C GLY A 29 7.01 11.82 -6.55
N VAL A 30 7.11 11.97 -5.22
CA VAL A 30 5.94 11.95 -4.34
C VAL A 30 5.22 13.28 -4.39
N ARG A 31 3.94 13.22 -4.76
CA ARG A 31 3.09 14.42 -4.90
C ARG A 31 1.63 14.10 -4.64
N PHE A 32 0.83 15.15 -4.55
CA PHE A 32 -0.62 15.00 -4.55
C PHE A 32 -1.11 14.47 -5.89
N VAL A 33 -2.15 13.64 -5.83
CA VAL A 33 -2.91 13.21 -7.00
C VAL A 33 -3.68 14.41 -7.54
N ARG A 34 -3.64 14.59 -8.86
CA ARG A 34 -4.41 15.62 -9.56
C ARG A 34 -5.84 15.15 -9.80
N ASP A 35 -6.76 16.10 -9.94
CA ASP A 35 -8.18 15.79 -10.02
C ASP A 35 -8.51 14.95 -11.27
N ASP A 36 -7.81 15.15 -12.39
CA ASP A 36 -7.97 14.33 -13.60
C ASP A 36 -7.35 12.92 -13.46
N GLU A 37 -6.22 12.80 -12.77
CA GLU A 37 -5.61 11.49 -12.45
C GLU A 37 -6.51 10.70 -11.53
N GLU A 38 -7.19 11.36 -10.60
CA GLU A 38 -8.15 10.73 -9.70
C GLU A 38 -9.31 10.11 -10.48
N GLN A 39 -9.84 10.81 -11.50
CA GLN A 39 -10.87 10.26 -12.39
C GLN A 39 -10.36 9.01 -13.14
N GLN A 40 -9.13 9.04 -13.63
CA GLN A 40 -8.53 7.89 -14.31
C GLN A 40 -8.31 6.71 -13.35
N LEU A 41 -7.80 6.97 -12.15
CA LEU A 41 -7.53 5.94 -11.14
C LEU A 41 -8.80 5.28 -10.63
N MET A 42 -9.95 5.97 -10.62
CA MET A 42 -11.25 5.36 -10.29
C MET A 42 -11.68 4.26 -11.26
N GLN A 43 -11.17 4.27 -12.50
CA GLN A 43 -11.44 3.21 -13.47
C GLN A 43 -10.66 1.92 -13.17
N ILE A 44 -9.67 1.95 -12.28
CA ILE A 44 -8.96 0.77 -11.83
C ILE A 44 -9.82 0.06 -10.78
N HIS A 45 -10.35 -1.11 -11.13
CA HIS A 45 -11.26 -1.88 -10.28
C HIS A 45 -10.75 -2.08 -8.83
N LEU A 46 -9.45 -2.38 -8.66
CA LEU A 46 -8.84 -2.59 -7.34
C LEU A 46 -8.74 -1.31 -6.48
N LEU A 47 -8.94 -0.14 -7.07
CA LEU A 47 -8.89 1.15 -6.39
C LEU A 47 -10.26 1.77 -6.15
N THR A 48 -11.31 1.32 -6.82
CA THR A 48 -12.65 1.94 -6.76
C THR A 48 -13.13 2.13 -5.32
N ASP A 49 -13.13 1.07 -4.51
CA ASP A 49 -13.55 1.13 -3.10
C ASP A 49 -12.62 1.98 -2.22
N TYR A 50 -11.33 2.01 -2.54
CA TYR A 50 -10.37 2.83 -1.81
C TYR A 50 -10.59 4.31 -2.09
N ILE A 51 -10.66 4.69 -3.37
CA ILE A 51 -10.81 6.08 -3.80
C ILE A 51 -12.13 6.64 -3.30
N GLY A 52 -13.25 5.92 -3.48
CA GLY A 52 -14.56 6.40 -3.02
C GLY A 52 -14.60 6.68 -1.51
N ARG A 53 -14.07 5.75 -0.68
CA ARG A 53 -13.97 5.98 0.77
C ARG A 53 -13.03 7.12 1.11
N LYS A 54 -11.89 7.23 0.41
CA LYS A 54 -10.88 8.25 0.70
C LYS A 54 -11.36 9.65 0.33
N GLN A 55 -12.07 9.80 -0.79
CA GLN A 55 -12.74 11.04 -1.16
C GLN A 55 -13.71 11.50 -0.08
N ALA A 56 -14.60 10.61 0.38
CA ALA A 56 -15.56 10.94 1.44
C ALA A 56 -14.87 11.37 2.75
N GLU A 57 -13.83 10.63 3.18
CA GLU A 57 -13.03 10.99 4.36
C GLU A 57 -12.40 12.38 4.23
N LEU A 58 -11.78 12.67 3.08
CA LEU A 58 -11.09 13.92 2.83
C LEU A 58 -12.06 15.10 2.72
N LEU A 59 -13.21 14.91 2.07
CA LEU A 59 -14.26 15.92 1.96
C LEU A 59 -14.79 16.30 3.34
N ALA A 60 -15.17 15.31 4.15
CA ALA A 60 -15.68 15.54 5.50
C ALA A 60 -14.64 16.25 6.38
N TRP A 61 -13.38 15.83 6.33
CA TRP A 61 -12.32 16.47 7.10
C TRP A 61 -12.07 17.92 6.66
N ASN A 62 -12.00 18.17 5.35
CA ASN A 62 -11.73 19.50 4.80
C ASN A 62 -12.89 20.48 5.06
N GLN A 63 -14.14 20.01 4.98
CA GLN A 63 -15.32 20.83 5.30
C GLN A 63 -15.37 21.23 6.78
N ALA A 64 -14.90 20.37 7.67
CA ALA A 64 -14.84 20.66 9.11
C ALA A 64 -13.83 21.78 9.49
N GLN A 65 -12.91 22.17 8.60
CA GLN A 65 -11.90 23.20 8.87
C GLN A 65 -12.40 24.65 8.66
N GLY A 66 -13.61 24.86 8.14
CA GLY A 66 -14.19 26.18 7.94
C GLY A 66 -13.34 27.11 7.07
N ASN A 67 -13.21 28.39 7.46
CA ASN A 67 -12.54 29.43 6.67
C ASN A 67 -11.03 29.21 6.48
N VAL A 68 -10.39 28.39 7.32
CA VAL A 68 -8.94 28.11 7.26
C VAL A 68 -8.62 27.17 6.08
N ALA A 69 -9.61 26.47 5.53
CA ALA A 69 -9.50 25.58 4.39
C ALA A 69 -9.23 26.28 3.04
N GLN A 70 -9.35 27.61 2.99
CA GLN A 70 -9.04 28.41 1.78
C GLN A 70 -7.56 28.25 1.37
N MET A 71 -6.66 28.09 2.35
CA MET A 71 -5.26 27.79 2.10
C MET A 71 -5.10 26.31 1.74
N SER A 72 -4.47 26.03 0.60
CA SER A 72 -4.26 24.66 0.12
C SER A 72 -3.47 23.79 1.11
N ALA A 73 -2.51 24.38 1.84
CA ALA A 73 -1.71 23.72 2.86
C ALA A 73 -2.55 23.16 4.03
N ASN A 74 -3.75 23.72 4.27
CA ASN A 74 -4.65 23.28 5.34
C ASN A 74 -5.63 22.21 4.88
N ARG A 75 -5.56 21.75 3.63
CA ARG A 75 -6.42 20.70 3.08
C ARG A 75 -5.68 19.37 3.03
N ARG A 76 -6.35 18.30 3.43
CA ARG A 76 -5.87 16.94 3.18
C ARG A 76 -6.20 16.54 1.74
N ARG A 77 -5.23 15.89 1.09
CA ARG A 77 -5.33 15.37 -0.29
C ARG A 77 -4.71 13.98 -0.38
N MET A 78 -5.10 13.20 -1.38
CA MET A 78 -4.43 11.93 -1.69
C MET A 78 -3.05 12.19 -2.29
N THR A 79 -2.10 11.30 -2.00
CA THR A 79 -0.78 11.28 -2.62
C THR A 79 -0.64 10.06 -3.53
N ASN A 80 0.13 10.18 -4.61
CA ASN A 80 0.35 9.08 -5.54
C ASN A 80 0.94 7.84 -4.83
N ILE A 81 1.90 8.01 -3.92
CA ILE A 81 2.47 6.91 -3.13
C ILE A 81 1.43 6.28 -2.17
N GLY A 82 0.56 7.09 -1.57
CA GLY A 82 -0.52 6.61 -0.71
C GLY A 82 -1.55 5.77 -1.47
N THR A 83 -1.89 6.20 -2.69
CA THR A 83 -2.78 5.48 -3.60
C THR A 83 -2.13 4.21 -4.13
N PHE A 84 -0.86 4.25 -4.53
CA PHE A 84 -0.13 3.07 -4.97
C PHE A 84 0.00 2.01 -3.86
N ARG A 85 0.24 2.43 -2.61
CA ARG A 85 0.22 1.53 -1.44
C ARG A 85 -1.13 0.82 -1.30
N ALA A 86 -2.23 1.54 -1.45
CA ALA A 86 -3.57 0.97 -1.39
C ALA A 86 -3.83 -0.02 -2.53
N TYR A 87 -3.44 0.35 -3.76
CA TYR A 87 -3.48 -0.53 -4.92
C TYR A 87 -2.69 -1.82 -4.71
N ALA A 88 -1.43 -1.72 -4.28
CA ALA A 88 -0.57 -2.89 -4.07
C ALA A 88 -1.16 -3.84 -3.01
N LEU A 89 -1.76 -3.30 -1.94
CA LEU A 89 -2.45 -4.12 -0.95
C LEU A 89 -3.68 -4.82 -1.53
N ALA A 90 -4.51 -4.09 -2.29
CA ALA A 90 -5.69 -4.65 -2.94
C ALA A 90 -5.31 -5.76 -3.94
N TYR A 91 -4.25 -5.52 -4.74
CA TYR A 91 -3.67 -6.49 -5.66
C TYR A 91 -3.27 -7.77 -4.94
N LEU A 92 -2.47 -7.67 -3.87
CA LEU A 92 -2.06 -8.84 -3.08
C LEU A 92 -3.25 -9.59 -2.50
N LYS A 93 -4.25 -8.88 -1.97
CA LYS A 93 -5.46 -9.51 -1.40
C LYS A 93 -6.33 -10.19 -2.46
N SER A 94 -6.33 -9.71 -3.70
CA SER A 94 -7.04 -10.34 -4.82
C SER A 94 -6.31 -11.55 -5.40
N HIS A 95 -5.02 -11.71 -5.11
CA HIS A 95 -4.19 -12.71 -5.77
C HIS A 95 -4.41 -14.10 -5.18
N VAL A 96 -4.70 -15.09 -6.04
CA VAL A 96 -5.04 -16.47 -5.63
C VAL A 96 -3.93 -17.15 -4.84
N ASP A 97 -2.66 -16.84 -5.10
CA ASP A 97 -1.55 -17.45 -4.37
C ASP A 97 -1.25 -16.82 -3.01
N ILE A 98 -1.91 -15.72 -2.63
CA ILE A 98 -1.72 -15.11 -1.30
C ILE A 98 -2.63 -15.81 -0.28
N ASN A 99 -2.07 -16.13 0.88
CA ASN A 99 -2.78 -16.76 1.97
C ASN A 99 -3.62 -15.70 2.71
N PRO A 100 -4.97 -15.77 2.63
CA PRO A 100 -5.85 -14.76 3.22
C PRO A 100 -5.92 -14.85 4.76
N ASN A 101 -5.51 -15.99 5.33
CA ASN A 101 -5.56 -16.25 6.77
C ASN A 101 -4.28 -15.79 7.50
N MET A 102 -3.30 -15.26 6.77
CA MET A 102 -2.05 -14.75 7.32
C MET A 102 -1.92 -13.25 7.07
N THR A 103 -0.99 -12.61 7.77
CA THR A 103 -0.74 -11.17 7.63
C THR A 103 -0.40 -10.81 6.18
N CYS A 104 -1.15 -9.87 5.61
CA CYS A 104 -0.87 -9.24 4.33
C CYS A 104 -0.94 -7.72 4.48
N MET A 105 0.18 -7.04 4.28
CA MET A 105 0.32 -5.59 4.44
C MET A 105 1.22 -5.00 3.36
N VAL A 106 0.93 -3.73 3.02
CA VAL A 106 1.83 -2.86 2.28
C VAL A 106 1.97 -1.57 3.07
N ARG A 107 3.19 -1.23 3.51
CA ARG A 107 3.45 -0.08 4.38
C ARG A 107 4.64 0.73 3.91
N GLN A 108 4.57 2.04 4.13
CA GLN A 108 5.70 2.94 3.95
C GLN A 108 6.60 2.86 5.19
N LEU A 109 7.90 2.72 4.98
CA LEU A 109 8.91 2.81 6.04
C LEU A 109 9.58 4.19 6.03
N GLU A 110 10.48 4.40 6.98
CA GLU A 110 11.28 5.63 7.06
C GLU A 110 12.05 5.88 5.76
N PRO A 111 12.00 7.11 5.20
CA PRO A 111 12.80 7.47 4.04
C PRO A 111 14.29 7.25 4.28
N THR A 112 14.99 6.82 3.25
CA THR A 112 16.44 6.59 3.26
C THR A 112 17.10 7.34 2.10
N SER A 113 18.43 7.30 2.02
CA SER A 113 19.16 7.84 0.85
C SER A 113 18.81 7.16 -0.47
N GLN A 114 18.23 5.96 -0.44
CA GLN A 114 17.76 5.22 -1.62
C GLN A 114 16.32 5.55 -1.99
N GLY A 115 15.65 6.44 -1.26
CA GLY A 115 14.24 6.78 -1.42
C GLY A 115 13.35 6.28 -0.29
N ILE A 116 12.05 6.31 -0.51
CA ILE A 116 11.00 5.93 0.42
C ILE A 116 10.69 4.43 0.26
N PRO A 117 11.01 3.58 1.24
CA PRO A 117 10.75 2.15 1.11
C PRO A 117 9.26 1.86 1.28
N LEU A 118 8.68 1.17 0.30
CA LEU A 118 7.35 0.58 0.37
C LEU A 118 7.50 -0.93 0.61
N GLU A 119 7.33 -1.36 1.86
CA GLU A 119 7.45 -2.75 2.26
C GLU A 119 6.18 -3.53 1.90
N ILE A 120 6.37 -4.59 1.13
CA ILE A 120 5.41 -5.64 0.85
C ILE A 120 5.70 -6.79 1.82
N TYR A 121 4.72 -7.10 2.67
CA TYR A 121 4.80 -8.19 3.62
C TYR A 121 3.54 -9.05 3.51
N CYS A 122 3.67 -10.27 3.00
CA CYS A 122 2.58 -11.21 2.85
C CYS A 122 3.06 -12.65 2.96
N PHE A 123 2.13 -13.61 2.98
CA PHE A 123 2.43 -15.03 2.91
C PHE A 123 1.73 -15.64 1.71
N THR A 124 2.43 -16.51 1.00
CA THR A 124 1.86 -17.31 -0.10
C THR A 124 1.18 -18.57 0.46
N ARG A 125 0.26 -19.17 -0.29
CA ARG A 125 -0.40 -20.44 0.04
C ARG A 125 0.53 -21.64 -0.11
N THR A 126 1.61 -21.49 -0.87
CA THR A 126 2.58 -22.55 -1.11
C THR A 126 3.79 -22.39 -0.20
N THR A 127 4.41 -23.53 0.12
CA THR A 127 5.65 -23.61 0.89
C THR A 127 6.80 -24.17 0.06
N ALA A 128 6.55 -24.60 -1.18
CA ALA A 128 7.49 -25.23 -2.09
C ALA A 128 8.58 -24.26 -2.63
#